data_AF-A0A0C1UIH0-F1
#
_entry.id   AF-A0A0C1UIH0-F1
#
_cell.length_a   1.000
_cell.length_b   1.000
_cell.length_c   1.000
_cell.angle_alpha   90.00
_cell.angle_beta   90.00
_cell.angle_gamma   90.00
#
_symmetry.space_group_name_H-M   'P 1'
#
loop_
_entity.id
_entity.type
_entity.pdbx_description
1 polymer ?
#
loop_
_entity_poly.entity_id
_entity_poly.type
_entity_poly.pdbx_seq_one_letter_code
_entity_poly.pdbx_strand_id
1 'polypeptide(L)'
;MEDSFDKQRNFMALSDSAMWSFFIQELSDKELNQLQVEMQNEIRQRAIQSGDHDAIIKQAFQIGFERSGLGVMPWVEGQLLICPGALVSKSLANHRCRFVSVNEEWVWQSGQLITETKRPSPGTDKGFRAIALIPVIEGLAIDIVSGKMQSGQHRAEKVVSFEIQDGKLVEVSQRVVPTDGMHH
;
A
#
# COMPACT_ATOMS: atom_id res chain seq x y z
N MET A 1 -53.24 22.90 26.79
CA MET A 1 -52.84 23.18 25.40
C MET A 1 -51.52 23.91 25.50
N GLU A 2 -50.45 23.15 25.61
CA GLU A 2 -49.08 23.64 25.51
C GLU A 2 -48.26 22.44 25.05
N ASP A 3 -48.10 22.43 23.73
CA ASP A 3 -46.97 21.94 22.97
C ASP A 3 -46.47 20.52 23.21
N SER A 4 -47.20 19.63 22.53
CA SER A 4 -46.71 18.42 21.87
C SER A 4 -45.56 18.64 20.86
N PHE A 5 -44.79 19.73 20.94
CA PHE A 5 -43.71 20.06 19.99
C PHE A 5 -42.34 19.48 20.38
N ASP A 6 -42.17 19.00 21.62
CA ASP A 6 -40.87 18.45 22.07
C ASP A 6 -40.72 16.94 21.81
N LYS A 7 -41.77 16.24 21.38
CA LYS A 7 -41.69 14.83 20.97
C LYS A 7 -41.36 14.62 19.50
N GLN A 8 -41.18 15.69 18.73
CA GLN A 8 -40.91 15.62 17.28
C GLN A 8 -39.49 16.02 16.87
N ARG A 9 -38.59 16.32 17.83
CA ARG A 9 -37.20 16.75 17.54
C ARG A 9 -36.13 15.70 17.76
N ASN A 10 -36.50 14.42 17.91
CA ASN A 10 -35.53 13.34 18.14
C ASN A 10 -35.65 12.18 17.13
N PHE A 11 -36.08 12.49 15.91
CA PHE A 11 -35.88 11.60 14.77
C PHE A 11 -34.51 11.96 14.16
N MET A 12 -33.57 11.03 14.21
CA MET A 12 -32.28 11.05 13.47
C MET A 12 -31.08 11.79 14.07
N ALA A 13 -30.71 11.50 15.32
CA ALA A 13 -29.28 11.36 15.61
C ALA A 13 -28.88 9.89 15.37
N LEU A 14 -29.04 9.42 14.12
CA LEU A 14 -28.45 8.14 13.73
C LEU A 14 -26.93 8.34 13.82
N SER A 15 -26.23 7.47 14.55
CA SER A 15 -24.77 7.39 14.42
C SER A 15 -24.42 7.24 12.94
N ASP A 16 -23.28 7.77 12.50
CA ASP A 16 -22.85 7.67 11.08
C ASP A 16 -23.00 6.24 10.54
N SER A 17 -22.63 5.23 11.34
CA SER A 17 -22.80 3.81 11.00
C SER A 17 -24.26 3.40 10.75
N ALA A 18 -25.21 3.89 11.54
CA ALA A 18 -26.63 3.58 11.38
C ALA A 18 -27.24 4.30 10.16
N MET A 19 -26.75 5.50 9.84
CA MET A 19 -27.12 6.20 8.60
C MET A 19 -26.59 5.45 7.37
N TRP A 20 -25.32 5.02 7.39
CA TRP A 20 -24.74 4.22 6.31
C TRP A 20 -25.47 2.89 6.13
N SER A 21 -25.76 2.19 7.24
CA SER A 21 -26.50 0.92 7.21
C SER A 21 -27.86 1.06 6.54
N PHE A 22 -28.60 2.15 6.83
CA PHE A 22 -29.90 2.40 6.20
C PHE A 22 -29.78 2.58 4.68
N PHE A 23 -28.75 3.32 4.22
CA PHE A 23 -28.54 3.54 2.78
C PHE A 23 -28.15 2.26 2.03
N ILE A 24 -27.25 1.45 2.59
CA ILE A 24 -26.72 0.26 1.90
C ILE A 24 -27.69 -0.92 1.91
N GLN A 25 -28.63 -0.99 2.87
CA GLN A 25 -29.60 -2.08 2.97
C GLN A 25 -30.55 -2.17 1.77
N GLU A 26 -30.79 -1.05 1.09
CA GLU A 26 -31.68 -0.96 -0.07
C GLU A 26 -30.95 -1.24 -1.40
N LEU A 27 -29.62 -1.39 -1.38
CA LEU A 27 -28.82 -1.64 -2.57
C LEU A 27 -28.80 -3.13 -2.91
N SER A 28 -28.92 -3.45 -4.20
CA SER A 28 -28.66 -4.80 -4.70
C SER A 28 -27.17 -5.15 -4.60
N ASP A 29 -26.85 -6.44 -4.64
CA ASP A 29 -25.46 -6.91 -4.68
C ASP A 29 -24.64 -6.26 -5.80
N LYS A 30 -25.26 -5.99 -6.97
CA LYS A 30 -24.59 -5.30 -8.09
C LYS A 30 -24.24 -3.86 -7.71
N GLU A 31 -25.16 -3.15 -7.07
CA GLU A 31 -24.94 -1.77 -6.63
C GLU A 31 -23.93 -1.69 -5.48
N LEU A 32 -23.94 -2.66 -4.57
CA LEU A 32 -22.93 -2.78 -3.51
C LEU A 32 -21.52 -2.99 -4.08
N ASN A 33 -21.38 -3.88 -5.07
CA ASN A 33 -20.11 -4.07 -5.76
C ASN A 33 -19.65 -2.81 -6.50
N GLN A 34 -20.56 -2.11 -7.18
CA GLN A 34 -20.21 -0.83 -7.83
C GLN A 34 -19.81 0.23 -6.81
N LEU A 35 -20.56 0.36 -5.70
CA LEU A 35 -20.26 1.29 -4.62
C LEU A 35 -18.88 1.02 -4.03
N GLN A 36 -18.51 -0.24 -3.82
CA GLN A 36 -17.16 -0.61 -3.35
C GLN A 36 -16.07 -0.11 -4.30
N VAL A 37 -16.25 -0.28 -5.61
CA VAL A 37 -15.31 0.22 -6.63
C VAL A 37 -15.21 1.75 -6.58
N GLU A 38 -16.33 2.46 -6.52
CA GLU A 38 -16.33 3.93 -6.44
C GLU A 38 -15.71 4.45 -5.15
N MET A 39 -15.95 3.78 -4.01
CA MET A 39 -15.31 4.12 -2.73
C MET A 39 -13.79 3.98 -2.81
N GLN A 40 -13.29 2.88 -3.39
CA GLN A 40 -11.84 2.67 -3.58
C GLN A 40 -11.25 3.72 -4.53
N ASN A 41 -11.96 4.06 -5.62
CA ASN A 41 -11.56 5.12 -6.53
C ASN A 41 -11.47 6.47 -5.82
N GLU A 42 -12.47 6.83 -5.01
CA GLU A 42 -12.49 8.08 -4.26
C GLU A 42 -11.34 8.15 -3.25
N ILE A 43 -11.08 7.07 -2.48
CA ILE A 43 -9.93 7.00 -1.57
C ILE A 43 -8.62 7.21 -2.33
N ARG A 44 -8.46 6.54 -3.48
CA ARG A 44 -7.29 6.71 -4.35
C ARG A 44 -7.17 8.16 -4.83
N GLN A 45 -8.25 8.78 -5.30
CA GLN A 45 -8.23 10.18 -5.76
C GLN A 45 -7.84 11.14 -4.64
N ARG A 46 -8.36 10.94 -3.43
CA ARG A 46 -7.96 11.74 -2.27
C ARG A 46 -6.48 11.56 -1.93
N ALA A 47 -5.96 10.35 -2.00
CA ALA A 47 -4.53 10.08 -1.82
C ALA A 47 -3.67 10.75 -2.91
N ILE A 48 -4.11 10.70 -4.17
CA ILE A 48 -3.46 11.41 -5.28
C ILE A 48 -3.38 12.92 -5.02
N GLN A 49 -4.47 13.50 -4.50
CA GLN A 49 -4.57 14.92 -4.19
C GLN A 49 -3.96 15.28 -2.83
N SER A 50 -3.46 14.30 -2.07
CA SER A 50 -2.96 14.51 -0.71
C SER A 50 -1.49 14.92 -0.70
N GLY A 51 -1.18 15.98 0.05
CA GLY A 51 0.18 16.38 0.37
C GLY A 51 1.06 16.71 -0.85
N ASP A 52 2.36 16.85 -0.58
CA ASP A 52 3.38 17.02 -1.60
C ASP A 52 4.12 15.68 -1.76
N HIS A 53 3.77 14.91 -2.79
CA HIS A 53 4.36 13.59 -3.02
C HIS A 53 5.87 13.65 -3.28
N ASP A 54 6.38 14.73 -3.89
CA ASP A 54 7.80 14.88 -4.14
C ASP A 54 8.55 15.10 -2.83
N ALA A 55 8.01 15.91 -1.92
CA ALA A 55 8.55 16.09 -0.59
C ALA A 55 8.53 14.80 0.23
N ILE A 56 7.40 14.06 0.19
CA ILE A 56 7.25 12.76 0.87
C ILE A 56 8.27 11.75 0.34
N ILE A 57 8.39 11.60 -0.98
CA ILE A 57 9.38 10.71 -1.60
C ILE A 57 10.80 11.12 -1.22
N LYS A 58 11.10 12.44 -1.24
CA LYS A 58 12.42 12.94 -0.85
C LYS A 58 12.76 12.58 0.59
N GLN A 59 11.82 12.71 1.51
CA GLN A 59 11.97 12.30 2.90
C GLN A 59 12.08 10.79 3.05
N ALA A 60 11.22 10.02 2.36
CA ALA A 60 11.26 8.57 2.35
C ALA A 60 12.62 8.03 1.86
N PHE A 61 13.27 8.67 0.89
CA PHE A 61 14.63 8.30 0.48
C PHE A 61 15.69 8.45 1.58
N GLN A 62 15.46 9.28 2.61
CA GLN A 62 16.39 9.47 3.73
C GLN A 62 16.31 8.33 4.76
N ILE A 63 15.11 7.76 4.95
CA ILE A 63 14.83 6.79 6.04
C ILE A 63 14.43 5.40 5.53
N GLY A 64 14.07 5.28 4.26
CA GLY A 64 13.44 4.10 3.66
C GLY A 64 14.40 2.96 3.34
N PHE A 65 15.69 3.09 3.67
CA PHE A 65 16.70 2.10 3.32
C PHE A 65 17.60 1.78 4.52
N GLU A 66 17.80 0.49 4.77
CA GLU A 66 18.72 0.00 5.79
C GLU A 66 20.18 0.32 5.44
N ARG A 67 21.08 0.14 6.42
CA ARG A 67 22.54 0.15 6.18
C ARG A 67 22.97 -0.88 5.11
N SER A 68 22.21 -1.95 4.94
CA SER A 68 22.42 -2.99 3.92
C SER A 68 22.14 -2.50 2.49
N GLY A 69 21.48 -1.34 2.36
CA GLY A 69 20.97 -0.78 1.11
C GLY A 69 19.59 -1.29 0.70
N LEU A 70 19.05 -2.32 1.37
CA LEU A 70 17.71 -2.83 1.12
C LEU A 70 16.63 -1.90 1.69
N GLY A 71 15.45 -1.90 1.09
CA GLY A 71 14.30 -1.15 1.60
C GLY A 71 13.90 -1.60 3.01
N VAL A 72 13.43 -0.69 3.86
CA VAL A 72 12.79 -1.03 5.14
C VAL A 72 11.36 -1.55 4.90
N MET A 73 10.66 -1.97 5.96
CA MET A 73 9.25 -2.33 5.85
C MET A 73 8.41 -1.09 5.45
N PRO A 74 7.35 -1.25 4.64
CA PRO A 74 6.42 -0.18 4.34
C PRO A 74 5.82 0.45 5.60
N TRP A 75 5.43 1.72 5.51
CA TRP A 75 4.73 2.42 6.59
C TRP A 75 3.68 3.36 6.04
N VAL A 76 2.70 3.66 6.88
CA VAL A 76 1.62 4.60 6.56
C VAL A 76 2.05 6.02 6.91
N GLU A 77 1.86 6.94 5.97
CA GLU A 77 2.03 8.38 6.15
C GLU A 77 0.81 9.12 5.58
N GLY A 78 -0.08 9.55 6.48
CA GLY A 78 -1.36 10.14 6.08
C GLY A 78 -2.23 9.16 5.29
N GLN A 79 -2.53 9.49 4.04
CA GLN A 79 -3.37 8.69 3.14
C GLN A 79 -2.55 7.74 2.24
N LEU A 80 -1.23 7.68 2.44
CA LEU A 80 -0.31 6.97 1.58
C LEU A 80 0.38 5.85 2.36
N LEU A 81 0.51 4.69 1.74
CA LEU A 81 1.47 3.67 2.15
C LEU A 81 2.75 3.90 1.33
N ILE A 82 3.85 4.11 2.05
CA ILE A 82 5.17 4.29 1.46
C ILE A 82 5.82 2.92 1.34
N CYS A 83 6.21 2.55 0.12
CA CYS A 83 6.69 1.22 -0.24
C CYS A 83 8.15 1.30 -0.75
N PRO A 84 9.16 1.16 0.14
CA PRO A 84 10.55 1.09 -0.29
C PRO A 84 10.88 -0.23 -0.99
N GLY A 85 11.55 -0.14 -2.12
CA GLY A 85 12.10 -1.28 -2.86
C GLY A 85 13.56 -1.04 -3.24
N ALA A 86 14.38 -2.07 -3.25
CA ALA A 86 15.79 -1.92 -3.64
C ALA A 86 16.39 -3.19 -4.23
N LEU A 87 17.40 -2.97 -5.06
CA LEU A 87 18.33 -3.98 -5.56
C LEU A 87 19.75 -3.50 -5.27
N VAL A 88 20.50 -4.31 -4.54
CA VAL A 88 21.91 -4.08 -4.20
C VAL A 88 22.73 -5.18 -4.85
N SER A 89 23.57 -4.82 -5.81
CA SER A 89 24.32 -5.73 -6.65
C SER A 89 25.82 -5.43 -6.63
N LYS A 90 26.62 -6.50 -6.58
CA LYS A 90 28.06 -6.42 -6.90
C LYS A 90 28.34 -6.80 -8.35
N SER A 91 27.47 -7.62 -8.95
CA SER A 91 27.50 -8.00 -10.36
C SER A 91 26.13 -8.44 -10.84
N LEU A 92 25.94 -8.51 -12.16
CA LEU A 92 24.71 -8.98 -12.79
C LEU A 92 24.33 -10.43 -12.45
N ALA A 93 25.20 -11.21 -11.83
CA ALA A 93 24.91 -12.59 -11.41
C ALA A 93 24.69 -12.71 -9.88
N ASN A 94 24.92 -11.63 -9.12
CA ASN A 94 24.86 -11.60 -7.67
C ASN A 94 24.27 -10.28 -7.15
N HIS A 95 23.03 -10.33 -6.71
CA HIS A 95 22.36 -9.22 -6.04
C HIS A 95 21.52 -9.71 -4.86
N ARG A 96 21.20 -8.77 -3.97
CA ARG A 96 20.11 -8.90 -3.00
C ARG A 96 19.05 -7.89 -3.35
N CYS A 97 17.80 -8.25 -3.15
CA CYS A 97 16.67 -7.39 -3.47
C CYS A 97 15.60 -7.50 -2.39
N ARG A 98 14.82 -6.44 -2.26
CA ARG A 98 13.61 -6.42 -1.46
C ARG A 98 12.60 -5.55 -2.15
N PHE A 99 11.43 -6.11 -2.43
CA PHE A 99 10.35 -5.43 -3.15
C PHE A 99 9.01 -5.66 -2.47
N VAL A 100 8.06 -4.80 -2.81
CA VAL A 100 6.69 -4.85 -2.30
C VAL A 100 5.77 -5.39 -3.39
N SER A 101 4.94 -6.35 -3.02
CA SER A 101 3.78 -6.78 -3.79
C SER A 101 2.50 -6.27 -3.11
N VAL A 102 1.51 -5.92 -3.93
CA VAL A 102 0.19 -5.45 -3.55
C VAL A 102 -0.83 -6.34 -4.26
N ASN A 103 -1.65 -7.06 -3.49
CA ASN A 103 -2.63 -8.03 -4.02
C ASN A 103 -2.01 -8.98 -5.07
N GLU A 104 -0.88 -9.60 -4.73
CA GLU A 104 -0.16 -10.56 -5.58
C GLU A 104 0.50 -9.98 -6.85
N GLU A 105 0.37 -8.67 -7.09
CA GLU A 105 1.07 -7.96 -8.16
C GLU A 105 2.28 -7.20 -7.59
N TRP A 106 3.34 -7.00 -8.37
CA TRP A 106 4.41 -6.12 -7.92
C TRP A 106 3.92 -4.68 -7.85
N VAL A 107 4.44 -3.88 -6.90
CA VAL A 107 3.94 -2.51 -6.69
C VAL A 107 4.01 -1.63 -7.95
N TRP A 108 4.99 -1.85 -8.84
CA TRP A 108 5.11 -1.12 -10.11
C TRP A 108 4.12 -1.58 -11.20
N GLN A 109 3.46 -2.72 -11.02
CA GLN A 109 2.39 -3.24 -11.88
C GLN A 109 1.00 -3.00 -11.29
N SER A 110 0.94 -2.77 -9.98
CA SER A 110 -0.32 -2.66 -9.26
C SER A 110 -1.19 -1.55 -9.82
N GLY A 111 -2.47 -1.89 -10.02
CA GLY A 111 -3.51 -0.90 -10.28
C GLY A 111 -3.60 0.18 -9.19
N GLN A 112 -3.03 -0.03 -8.00
CA GLN A 112 -3.00 0.92 -6.88
C GLN A 112 -1.80 1.89 -6.87
N LEU A 113 -0.85 1.76 -7.80
CA LEU A 113 0.29 2.66 -7.86
C LEU A 113 -0.15 4.10 -8.16
N ILE A 114 0.25 5.05 -7.30
CA ILE A 114 0.08 6.48 -7.54
C ILE A 114 1.32 7.01 -8.28
N THR A 115 2.50 6.77 -7.72
CA THR A 115 3.78 7.17 -8.32
C THR A 115 4.91 6.31 -7.78
N GLU A 116 5.99 6.19 -8.55
CA GLU A 116 7.25 5.58 -8.15
C GLU A 116 8.40 6.48 -8.56
N THR A 117 9.36 6.67 -7.66
CA THR A 117 10.66 7.26 -8.01
C THR A 117 11.78 6.26 -7.78
N LYS A 118 12.53 5.98 -8.84
CA LYS A 118 13.71 5.11 -8.83
C LYS A 118 14.99 5.93 -8.97
N ARG A 119 15.99 5.63 -8.13
CA ARG A 119 17.32 6.25 -8.13
C ARG A 119 18.40 5.18 -8.12
N PRO A 120 19.55 5.39 -8.77
CA PRO A 120 20.71 4.52 -8.62
C PRO A 120 21.10 4.38 -7.14
N SER A 121 21.57 3.21 -6.74
CA SER A 121 22.12 3.02 -5.40
C SER A 121 23.34 3.94 -5.20
N PRO A 122 23.47 4.59 -4.03
CA PRO A 122 24.62 5.44 -3.76
C PRO A 122 25.90 4.62 -3.60
N GLY A 123 27.05 5.22 -3.95
CA GLY A 123 28.36 4.58 -3.79
C GLY A 123 28.76 3.73 -5.00
N THR A 124 29.48 2.64 -4.74
CA THR A 124 30.05 1.76 -5.78
C THR A 124 29.20 0.55 -6.11
N ASP A 125 28.14 0.30 -5.33
CA ASP A 125 27.23 -0.81 -5.55
C ASP A 125 26.38 -0.55 -6.80
N LYS A 126 26.20 -1.59 -7.61
CA LYS A 126 25.25 -1.56 -8.74
C LYS A 126 23.83 -1.74 -8.20
N GLY A 127 22.85 -1.28 -8.97
CA GLY A 127 21.43 -1.44 -8.66
C GLY A 127 20.74 -0.13 -8.36
N PHE A 128 19.64 -0.20 -7.60
CA PHE A 128 18.75 0.94 -7.41
C PHE A 128 18.00 0.89 -6.08
N ARG A 129 17.47 2.05 -5.74
CA ARG A 129 16.51 2.29 -4.67
C ARG A 129 15.26 2.91 -5.28
N ALA A 130 14.10 2.45 -4.88
CA ALA A 130 12.81 2.93 -5.34
C ALA A 130 11.91 3.22 -4.14
N ILE A 131 11.12 4.28 -4.24
CA ILE A 131 10.02 4.56 -3.34
C ILE A 131 8.76 4.60 -4.19
N ALA A 132 7.83 3.69 -3.94
CA ALA A 132 6.49 3.70 -4.49
C ALA A 132 5.49 4.22 -3.45
N LEU A 133 4.48 4.95 -3.93
CA LEU A 133 3.35 5.42 -3.13
C LEU A 133 2.07 4.75 -3.63
N ILE A 134 1.30 4.17 -2.70
CA ILE A 134 -0.04 3.62 -2.97
C ILE A 134 -1.02 4.19 -1.93
N PRO A 135 -2.34 4.23 -2.20
CA PRO A 135 -3.32 4.68 -1.22
C PRO A 135 -3.46 3.67 -0.06
N VAL A 136 -3.84 4.18 1.11
CA VAL A 136 -4.24 3.34 2.26
C VAL A 136 -5.70 2.93 2.06
N ILE A 137 -5.92 1.72 1.54
CA ILE A 137 -7.25 1.15 1.32
C ILE A 137 -7.38 -0.10 2.19
N GLU A 138 -8.48 -0.18 2.93
CA GLU A 138 -8.80 -1.31 3.80
C GLU A 138 -8.78 -2.65 3.05
N GLY A 139 -8.16 -3.67 3.65
CA GLY A 139 -8.07 -5.01 3.09
C GLY A 139 -7.00 -5.19 1.99
N LEU A 140 -6.20 -4.16 1.66
CA LEU A 140 -5.07 -4.35 0.75
C LEU A 140 -4.06 -5.34 1.35
N ALA A 141 -3.75 -6.40 0.60
CA ALA A 141 -2.72 -7.36 0.92
C ALA A 141 -1.35 -6.80 0.47
N ILE A 142 -0.43 -6.63 1.43
CA ILE A 142 0.91 -6.10 1.18
C ILE A 142 1.94 -7.16 1.55
N ASP A 143 2.81 -7.52 0.62
CA ASP A 143 3.82 -8.56 0.84
C ASP A 143 5.23 -8.04 0.52
N ILE A 144 6.14 -8.18 1.48
CA ILE A 144 7.52 -7.72 1.36
C ILE A 144 8.38 -8.92 1.05
N VAL A 145 8.82 -9.03 -0.20
CA VAL A 145 9.60 -10.15 -0.71
C VAL A 145 11.07 -9.78 -0.72
N SER A 146 11.84 -10.40 0.17
CA SER A 146 13.31 -10.33 0.15
C SER A 146 13.85 -11.50 -0.66
N GLY A 147 14.71 -11.22 -1.62
CA GLY A 147 15.32 -12.21 -2.48
C GLY A 147 16.82 -12.01 -2.66
N LYS A 148 17.45 -13.02 -3.25
CA LYS A 148 18.82 -12.94 -3.73
C LYS A 148 18.95 -13.65 -5.07
N MET A 149 19.82 -13.12 -5.91
CA MET A 149 20.33 -13.84 -7.06
C MET A 149 21.72 -14.36 -6.74
N GLN A 150 21.94 -15.65 -6.98
CA GLN A 150 23.24 -16.30 -6.87
C GLN A 150 23.47 -17.18 -8.09
N SER A 151 24.61 -17.00 -8.75
CA SER A 151 24.97 -17.77 -9.96
C SER A 151 23.88 -17.76 -11.04
N GLY A 152 23.19 -16.62 -11.21
CA GLY A 152 22.13 -16.44 -12.21
C GLY A 152 20.76 -17.02 -11.82
N GLN A 153 20.62 -17.65 -10.65
CA GLN A 153 19.31 -18.10 -10.13
C GLN A 153 18.77 -17.10 -9.11
N HIS A 154 17.58 -16.57 -9.37
CA HIS A 154 16.88 -15.67 -8.46
C HIS A 154 15.96 -16.48 -7.53
N ARG A 155 16.04 -16.23 -6.22
CA ARG A 155 15.26 -16.93 -5.21
C ARG A 155 14.72 -15.95 -4.17
N ALA A 156 13.43 -16.05 -3.86
CA ALA A 156 12.86 -15.43 -2.67
C ALA A 156 13.39 -16.16 -1.42
N GLU A 157 13.89 -15.40 -0.45
CA GLU A 157 14.41 -15.92 0.81
C GLU A 157 13.43 -15.73 1.97
N LYS A 158 12.70 -14.61 1.96
CA LYS A 158 11.79 -14.25 3.04
C LYS A 158 10.63 -13.44 2.51
N VAL A 159 9.43 -13.77 2.96
CA VAL A 159 8.22 -12.96 2.76
C VAL A 159 7.72 -12.52 4.13
N VAL A 160 7.38 -11.25 4.26
CA VAL A 160 6.62 -10.72 5.41
C VAL A 160 5.32 -10.16 4.86
N SER A 161 4.20 -10.57 5.43
CA SER A 161 2.87 -10.26 4.91
C SER A 161 2.13 -9.34 5.87
N PHE A 162 1.45 -8.36 5.30
CA PHE A 162 0.65 -7.38 6.02
C PHE A 162 -0.71 -7.17 5.36
N GLU A 163 -1.65 -6.63 6.11
CA GLU A 163 -2.93 -6.17 5.61
C GLU A 163 -3.18 -4.75 6.12
N ILE A 164 -3.86 -3.92 5.33
CA ILE A 164 -4.37 -2.65 5.81
C ILE A 164 -5.63 -2.91 6.63
N GLN A 165 -5.53 -2.67 7.94
CA GLN A 165 -6.63 -2.79 8.89
C GLN A 165 -6.77 -1.51 9.70
N ASP A 166 -7.96 -0.94 9.74
CA ASP A 166 -8.25 0.36 10.36
C ASP A 166 -7.28 1.47 9.92
N GLY A 167 -6.93 1.46 8.62
CA GLY A 167 -5.96 2.39 8.04
C GLY A 167 -4.51 2.21 8.50
N LYS A 168 -4.17 1.08 9.14
CA LYS A 168 -2.81 0.75 9.61
C LYS A 168 -2.29 -0.50 8.92
N LEU A 169 -0.98 -0.61 8.82
CA LEU A 169 -0.32 -1.82 8.34
C LEU A 169 -0.20 -2.83 9.50
N VAL A 170 -0.93 -3.94 9.42
CA VAL A 170 -0.95 -5.00 10.43
C VAL A 170 -0.30 -6.26 9.87
N GLU A 171 0.69 -6.82 10.57
CA GLU A 171 1.35 -8.06 10.15
C GLU A 171 0.39 -9.25 10.27
N VAL A 172 0.35 -10.08 9.24
CA VAL A 172 -0.51 -11.26 9.15
C VAL A 172 0.31 -12.51 8.86
N SER A 173 -0.36 -13.67 8.84
CA SER A 173 0.27 -14.92 8.43
C SER A 173 0.90 -14.78 7.04
N GLN A 174 2.11 -15.32 6.89
CA GLN A 174 2.86 -15.25 5.65
C GLN A 174 2.08 -15.86 4.47
N ARG A 175 1.95 -15.10 3.38
CA ARG A 175 1.37 -15.55 2.11
C ARG A 175 2.39 -16.16 1.16
N VAL A 176 1.89 -16.93 0.21
CA VAL A 176 2.67 -17.41 -0.94
C VAL A 176 2.59 -16.33 -2.03
N VAL A 177 3.74 -15.78 -2.41
CA VAL A 177 3.81 -14.72 -3.43
C VAL A 177 4.47 -15.27 -4.69
N PRO A 178 3.89 -15.07 -5.88
CA PRO A 178 4.54 -15.41 -7.14
C PRO A 178 5.89 -14.71 -7.27
N THR A 179 6.94 -15.43 -7.64
CA THR A 179 8.27 -14.84 -7.89
C THR A 179 8.45 -14.37 -9.34
N ASP A 180 7.47 -14.67 -10.20
CA ASP A 180 7.49 -14.27 -11.61
C ASP A 180 7.43 -12.74 -11.73
N GLY A 181 8.31 -12.15 -12.54
CA GLY A 181 8.40 -10.70 -12.69
C GLY A 181 9.28 -9.98 -11.65
N MET A 182 9.88 -10.69 -10.68
CA MET A 182 10.89 -10.09 -9.80
C MET A 182 12.13 -9.75 -10.64
N HIS A 183 12.32 -8.45 -10.95
CA HIS A 183 13.36 -7.98 -11.89
C HIS A 183 14.77 -8.44 -11.51
N HIS A 184 15.59 -8.69 -12.54
CA HIS A 184 17.02 -8.98 -12.45
C HIS A 184 17.90 -7.73 -12.26
#